data_AF-A0A952M1N9-F1
#
_entry.id   AF-A0A952M1N9-F1
#
_cell.length_a   1.000
_cell.length_b   1.000
_cell.length_c   1.000
_cell.angle_alpha   90.00
_cell.angle_beta   90.00
_cell.angle_gamma   90.00
#
_symmetry.space_group_name_H-M   'P 1'
#
loop_
_entity.id
_entity.type
_entity.pdbx_description
1 polymer ?
#
loop_
_entity_poly.entity_id
_entity_poly.type
_entity_poly.pdbx_seq_one_letter_code
_entity_poly.pdbx_strand_id
1 'polypeptide(L)'
;DRAGTYGPEAGMINYGAMCLDQRVHVAEPKLDFMQTWSEWLRVQNGYDKIHYPSVGQKLTGDKRFIYTLRDLATYVHVDQLYQPYLNACLILLEMGAPLDPSFGKLGGHSPHYHFSAVSQRNAGGFALYGGPHVLTLVTEVATRALKAVRFQKFNNHIRCRPEALAARMEKAEVLTQCYPSICDCLERMCNGIEPTIKAIRGFNSTAVGQSTALLPMAFEEGSPMHPAYGAGHATVAGACVTMLKAFFDTGAIFGEAGGEIGFHKSSENVTPLQVEAMDSGETLRIAKLEGCPLSLEGELNKLAANIAIGRNMAGVHYFSDYYDSLRMGEQIALGILEEQALCYPQDPFVVSVPTFDGGIRRIGKR
;
A
#
# COMPACT_ATOMS: atom_id res chain seq x y z
N ASP A 1 9.12 -30.75 -8.57
CA ASP A 1 8.13 -30.05 -9.43
C ASP A 1 8.24 -28.52 -9.44
N ARG A 2 9.02 -27.90 -8.55
CA ARG A 2 9.39 -26.46 -8.61
C ARG A 2 10.85 -26.25 -9.02
N ALA A 3 11.33 -27.01 -10.00
CA ALA A 3 12.69 -26.86 -10.51
C ALA A 3 12.73 -25.62 -11.42
N GLY A 4 13.34 -24.54 -10.95
CA GLY A 4 13.45 -23.25 -11.65
C GLY A 4 12.85 -22.07 -10.91
N THR A 5 12.92 -22.02 -9.57
CA THR A 5 12.55 -20.82 -8.82
C THR A 5 13.51 -19.69 -9.14
N TYR A 6 12.97 -18.56 -9.61
CA TYR A 6 13.72 -17.32 -9.69
C TYR A 6 14.18 -16.92 -8.29
N GLY A 7 15.46 -16.57 -8.13
CA GLY A 7 15.90 -15.93 -6.89
C GLY A 7 15.24 -14.57 -6.69
N PRO A 8 15.19 -14.03 -5.46
CA PRO A 8 14.55 -12.75 -5.18
C PRO A 8 15.07 -11.60 -6.06
N GLU A 9 16.31 -11.67 -6.53
CA GLU A 9 16.97 -10.71 -7.41
C GLU A 9 16.31 -10.57 -8.80
N ALA A 10 15.61 -11.60 -9.25
CA ALA A 10 14.91 -11.57 -10.54
C ALA A 10 13.63 -10.70 -10.49
N GLY A 11 13.08 -10.49 -9.29
CA GLY A 11 11.83 -9.77 -9.08
C GLY A 11 10.60 -10.47 -9.66
N MET A 12 10.61 -11.80 -9.70
CA MET A 12 9.50 -12.62 -10.17
C MET A 12 8.82 -13.31 -8.99
N ILE A 13 7.51 -13.11 -8.82
CA ILE A 13 6.71 -13.81 -7.80
C ILE A 13 6.14 -15.07 -8.43
N ASN A 14 6.30 -16.24 -7.79
CA ASN A 14 5.62 -17.44 -8.27
C ASN A 14 4.12 -17.37 -7.97
N TYR A 15 3.31 -17.50 -9.01
CA TYR A 15 1.85 -17.50 -8.94
C TYR A 15 1.30 -18.83 -9.45
N GLY A 16 1.34 -19.84 -8.58
CA GLY A 16 1.00 -21.21 -8.93
C GLY A 16 1.98 -21.77 -9.97
N ALA A 17 1.47 -22.05 -11.17
CA ALA A 17 2.27 -22.53 -12.31
C ALA A 17 2.72 -21.39 -13.25
N MET A 18 2.48 -20.13 -12.88
CA MET A 18 2.90 -18.93 -13.62
C MET A 18 3.78 -18.04 -12.73
N CYS A 19 4.24 -16.91 -13.27
CA CYS A 19 4.95 -15.90 -12.51
C CYS A 19 4.40 -14.49 -12.76
N LEU A 20 4.62 -13.59 -11.80
CA LEU A 20 4.28 -12.17 -11.89
C LEU A 20 5.57 -11.35 -11.82
N ASP A 21 5.78 -10.47 -12.81
CA ASP A 21 6.91 -9.54 -12.85
C ASP A 21 6.62 -8.32 -11.96
N GLN A 22 7.53 -8.00 -11.04
CA GLN A 22 7.43 -6.83 -10.15
C GLN A 22 7.83 -5.51 -10.82
N ARG A 23 8.24 -5.51 -12.09
CA ARG A 23 8.53 -4.30 -12.85
C ARG A 23 7.25 -3.58 -13.30
N VAL A 24 7.17 -2.29 -12.99
CA VAL A 24 6.07 -1.39 -13.39
C VAL A 24 6.37 -0.67 -14.69
N HIS A 25 5.34 -0.24 -15.39
CA HIS A 25 5.50 0.63 -16.55
C HIS A 25 6.11 1.98 -16.17
N VAL A 26 7.02 2.48 -17.00
CA VAL A 26 7.63 3.80 -16.82
C VAL A 26 6.71 4.86 -17.41
N ALA A 27 6.27 5.81 -16.58
CA ALA A 27 5.62 7.03 -17.05
C ALA A 27 6.68 8.04 -17.52
N GLU A 28 6.35 8.87 -18.51
CA GLU A 28 7.26 9.88 -19.04
C GLU A 28 7.82 10.76 -17.92
N PRO A 29 9.16 10.77 -17.72
CA PRO A 29 9.76 11.54 -16.64
C PRO A 29 9.46 13.03 -16.77
N LYS A 30 9.12 13.67 -15.65
CA LYS A 30 8.85 15.12 -15.54
C LYS A 30 7.64 15.62 -16.34
N LEU A 31 6.78 14.72 -16.83
CA LEU A 31 5.48 15.08 -17.37
C LEU A 31 4.43 15.07 -16.25
N ASP A 32 4.00 16.27 -15.85
CA ASP A 32 2.95 16.50 -14.87
C ASP A 32 1.75 17.19 -15.56
N PHE A 33 0.61 17.21 -14.88
CA PHE A 33 -0.67 17.66 -15.43
C PHE A 33 -1.37 18.70 -14.53
N MET A 34 -2.44 19.31 -15.04
CA MET A 34 -3.27 20.30 -14.33
C MET A 34 -2.49 21.54 -13.84
N GLN A 35 -1.44 21.92 -14.57
CA GLN A 35 -0.58 23.06 -14.22
C GLN A 35 -1.12 24.39 -14.75
N THR A 36 -2.06 24.36 -15.70
CA THR A 36 -2.77 25.55 -16.19
C THR A 36 -4.20 25.62 -15.67
N TRP A 37 -4.77 26.83 -15.59
CA TRP A 37 -6.13 27.02 -15.08
C TRP A 37 -7.19 26.34 -15.96
N SER A 38 -7.00 26.34 -17.28
CA SER A 38 -7.92 25.70 -18.23
C SER A 38 -7.94 24.18 -18.07
N GLU A 39 -6.77 23.55 -17.91
CA GLU A 39 -6.68 22.11 -17.65
C GLU A 39 -7.30 21.73 -16.31
N TRP A 40 -6.94 22.48 -15.26
CA TRP A 40 -7.48 22.24 -13.93
C TRP A 40 -9.01 22.36 -13.93
N LEU A 41 -9.56 23.45 -14.48
CA LEU A 41 -11.01 23.69 -14.51
C LEU A 41 -11.74 22.64 -15.35
N ARG A 42 -11.14 22.20 -16.47
CA ARG A 42 -11.65 21.09 -17.28
C ARG A 42 -11.79 19.82 -16.45
N VAL A 43 -10.76 19.44 -15.70
CA VAL A 43 -10.79 18.24 -14.84
C VAL A 43 -11.86 18.38 -13.75
N GLN A 44 -11.94 19.54 -13.09
CA GLN A 44 -12.93 19.77 -12.03
C GLN A 44 -14.38 19.73 -12.54
N ASN A 45 -14.63 20.06 -13.81
CA ASN A 45 -15.95 19.97 -14.43
C ASN A 45 -16.33 18.56 -14.92
N GLY A 46 -15.52 17.54 -14.57
CA GLY A 46 -15.71 16.17 -15.03
C GLY A 46 -14.87 15.90 -16.26
N TYR A 47 -13.72 15.27 -16.04
CA TYR A 47 -12.82 14.85 -17.11
C TYR A 47 -13.50 13.83 -18.04
N ASP A 48 -13.80 14.25 -19.26
CA ASP A 48 -14.52 13.43 -20.24
C ASP A 48 -13.58 12.43 -20.94
N LYS A 49 -13.61 11.17 -20.47
CA LYS A 49 -12.85 10.06 -21.06
C LYS A 49 -13.34 9.65 -22.47
N ILE A 50 -14.53 10.06 -22.91
CA ILE A 50 -15.03 9.75 -24.27
C ILE A 50 -14.25 10.56 -25.30
N HIS A 51 -13.88 11.80 -24.98
CA HIS A 51 -13.14 12.68 -25.88
C HIS A 51 -11.61 12.65 -25.67
N TYR A 52 -11.16 12.12 -24.52
CA TYR A 52 -9.73 11.99 -24.18
C TYR A 52 -9.43 10.57 -23.71
N PRO A 53 -9.15 9.63 -24.64
CA PRO A 53 -8.94 8.22 -24.33
C PRO A 53 -7.60 7.92 -23.64
N SER A 54 -6.88 8.94 -23.14
CA SER A 54 -5.57 8.75 -22.51
C SER A 54 -5.71 7.92 -21.23
N VAL A 55 -4.70 7.08 -20.98
CA VAL A 55 -4.62 6.16 -19.82
C VAL A 55 -4.23 6.89 -18.52
N GLY A 56 -4.58 8.18 -18.40
CA GLY A 56 -4.26 9.08 -17.28
C GLY A 56 -2.77 9.43 -17.13
N GLN A 57 -1.87 8.70 -17.80
CA GLN A 57 -0.43 9.00 -17.89
C GLN A 57 0.09 8.66 -19.29
N LYS A 58 1.18 9.30 -19.72
CA LYS A 58 1.92 8.87 -20.91
C LYS A 58 3.04 7.91 -20.50
N LEU A 59 3.06 6.72 -21.08
CA LEU A 59 4.04 5.67 -20.77
C LEU A 59 5.11 5.60 -21.84
N THR A 60 6.36 5.31 -21.47
CA THR A 60 7.48 5.20 -22.43
C THR A 60 7.47 3.89 -23.22
N GLY A 61 6.78 2.88 -22.70
CA GLY A 61 6.80 1.49 -23.19
C GLY A 61 7.71 0.58 -22.38
N ASP A 62 8.63 1.15 -21.60
CA ASP A 62 9.58 0.40 -20.78
C ASP A 62 8.96 -0.05 -19.46
N LYS A 63 9.61 -1.02 -18.82
CA LYS A 63 9.30 -1.48 -17.47
C LYS A 63 10.56 -1.52 -16.60
N ARG A 64 10.41 -1.19 -15.32
CA ARG A 64 11.49 -1.25 -14.31
C ARG A 64 10.96 -1.50 -12.90
N PHE A 65 11.83 -1.87 -11.97
CA PHE A 65 11.50 -1.86 -10.55
C PHE A 65 11.18 -0.44 -10.09
N ILE A 66 10.28 -0.31 -9.11
CA ILE A 66 9.93 0.98 -8.52
C ILE A 66 11.21 1.65 -7.99
N TYR A 67 11.62 2.74 -8.63
CA TYR A 67 12.88 3.43 -8.34
C TYR A 67 12.68 4.91 -7.99
N THR A 68 11.67 5.53 -8.59
CA THR A 68 11.30 6.93 -8.36
C THR A 68 9.91 7.05 -7.75
N LEU A 69 9.61 8.21 -7.15
CA LEU A 69 8.27 8.51 -6.63
C LEU A 69 7.18 8.42 -7.73
N ARG A 70 7.54 8.77 -8.98
CA ARG A 70 6.66 8.67 -10.15
C ARG A 70 6.32 7.20 -10.45
N ASP A 71 7.25 6.26 -10.29
CA ASP A 71 6.97 4.83 -10.48
C ASP A 71 5.98 4.30 -9.45
N LEU A 72 6.13 4.71 -8.18
CA LEU A 72 5.18 4.35 -7.13
C LEU A 72 3.80 4.97 -7.38
N ALA A 73 3.74 6.23 -7.82
CA ALA A 73 2.49 6.87 -8.25
C ALA A 73 1.82 6.10 -9.41
N THR A 74 2.61 5.65 -10.40
CA THR A 74 2.12 4.84 -11.51
C THR A 74 1.60 3.48 -11.03
N TYR A 75 2.28 2.82 -10.09
CA TYR A 75 1.80 1.55 -9.50
C TYR A 75 0.39 1.73 -8.92
N VAL A 76 0.22 2.72 -8.04
CA VAL A 76 -1.02 2.94 -7.30
C VAL A 76 -2.12 3.59 -8.15
N HIS A 77 -1.84 3.91 -9.42
CA HIS A 77 -2.81 4.45 -10.36
C HIS A 77 -3.79 3.38 -10.84
N VAL A 78 -3.28 2.17 -11.08
CA VAL A 78 -4.00 1.09 -11.76
C VAL A 78 -3.98 -0.24 -11.00
N ASP A 79 -3.43 -0.26 -9.78
CA ASP A 79 -3.39 -1.45 -8.95
C ASP A 79 -4.80 -1.97 -8.63
N GLN A 80 -4.94 -3.29 -8.59
CA GLN A 80 -6.19 -3.95 -8.25
C GLN A 80 -6.37 -4.04 -6.73
N LEU A 81 -6.51 -2.90 -6.06
CA LEU A 81 -6.82 -2.71 -4.64
C LEU A 81 -6.01 -3.58 -3.65
N TYR A 82 -6.32 -4.88 -3.57
CA TYR A 82 -5.63 -5.86 -2.75
C TYR A 82 -4.35 -6.42 -3.41
N GLN A 83 -4.07 -6.11 -4.68
CA GLN A 83 -2.92 -6.60 -5.45
C GLN A 83 -1.58 -6.60 -4.68
N PRO A 84 -1.10 -5.49 -4.07
CA PRO A 84 0.18 -5.49 -3.36
C PRO A 84 0.22 -6.47 -2.19
N TYR A 85 -0.89 -6.63 -1.47
CA TYR A 85 -0.96 -7.49 -0.27
C TYR A 85 -1.17 -8.95 -0.64
N LEU A 86 -1.89 -9.24 -1.73
CA LEU A 86 -1.95 -10.57 -2.32
C LEU A 86 -0.56 -11.00 -2.82
N ASN A 87 0.16 -10.11 -3.49
CA ASN A 87 1.53 -10.36 -3.93
C ASN A 87 2.46 -10.64 -2.73
N ALA A 88 2.35 -9.86 -1.65
CA ALA A 88 3.07 -10.14 -0.42
C ALA A 88 2.70 -11.51 0.16
N CYS A 89 1.42 -11.87 0.20
CA CYS A 89 0.97 -13.18 0.66
C CYS A 89 1.59 -14.33 -0.17
N LEU A 90 1.66 -14.18 -1.49
CA LEU A 90 2.28 -15.17 -2.38
C LEU A 90 3.78 -15.32 -2.10
N ILE A 91 4.50 -14.19 -1.93
CA ILE A 91 5.92 -14.19 -1.56
C ILE A 91 6.14 -14.90 -0.22
N LEU A 92 5.31 -14.61 0.80
CA LEU A 92 5.43 -15.23 2.12
C LEU A 92 5.18 -16.74 2.09
N LEU A 93 4.17 -17.17 1.32
CA LEU A 93 3.89 -18.60 1.14
C LEU A 93 5.00 -19.31 0.36
N GLU A 94 5.61 -18.64 -0.61
CA GLU A 94 6.72 -19.17 -1.40
C GLU A 94 8.00 -19.32 -0.57
N MET A 95 8.33 -18.30 0.22
CA MET A 95 9.48 -18.28 1.12
C MET A 95 9.32 -19.18 2.35
N GLY A 96 8.17 -19.84 2.51
CA GLY A 96 7.90 -20.67 3.69
C GLY A 96 7.87 -19.88 4.99
N ALA A 97 7.44 -18.61 4.94
CA ALA A 97 7.43 -17.72 6.09
C ALA A 97 6.65 -18.35 7.26
N PRO A 98 7.18 -18.30 8.49
CA PRO A 98 6.54 -18.92 9.64
C PRO A 98 5.15 -18.34 9.89
N LEU A 99 4.20 -19.22 10.22
CA LEU A 99 2.84 -18.84 10.60
C LEU A 99 2.79 -18.38 12.06
N ASP A 100 1.73 -17.65 12.43
CA ASP A 100 1.41 -17.41 13.85
C ASP A 100 1.45 -18.74 14.62
N PRO A 101 2.05 -18.81 15.83
CA PRO A 101 2.23 -20.08 16.54
C PRO A 101 0.94 -20.90 16.75
N SER A 102 -0.20 -20.23 16.94
CA SER A 102 -1.49 -20.92 17.09
C SER A 102 -1.93 -21.56 15.78
N PHE A 103 -1.84 -20.83 14.66
CA PHE A 103 -2.17 -21.39 13.34
C PHE A 103 -1.13 -22.39 12.85
N GLY A 104 0.16 -22.20 13.13
CA GLY A 104 1.21 -23.18 12.86
C GLY A 104 0.95 -24.51 13.59
N LYS A 105 0.51 -24.45 14.85
CA LYS A 105 0.11 -25.64 15.63
C LYS A 105 -1.13 -26.34 15.05
N LEU A 106 -2.16 -25.58 14.68
CA LEU A 106 -3.40 -26.15 14.13
C LEU A 106 -3.21 -26.71 12.72
N GLY A 107 -2.42 -26.03 11.89
CA GLY A 107 -2.10 -26.40 10.52
C GLY A 107 -0.95 -27.40 10.39
N GLY A 108 -0.40 -27.91 11.50
CA GLY A 108 0.63 -28.96 11.50
C GLY A 108 1.93 -28.59 10.76
N HIS A 109 2.19 -27.30 10.51
CA HIS A 109 3.33 -26.87 9.70
C HIS A 109 4.62 -26.75 10.54
N SER A 110 5.61 -27.55 10.15
CA SER A 110 7.05 -27.25 10.27
C SER A 110 7.50 -26.60 8.95
N PRO A 111 8.56 -25.75 8.91
CA PRO A 111 8.91 -24.90 7.74
C PRO A 111 9.25 -25.64 6.44
N HIS A 112 9.34 -26.96 6.50
CA HIS A 112 9.50 -27.80 5.35
C HIS A 112 8.35 -28.79 5.37
N TYR A 113 7.83 -29.20 4.20
CA TYR A 113 6.91 -30.32 4.01
C TYR A 113 7.41 -31.67 4.59
N HIS A 114 8.47 -31.65 5.39
CA HIS A 114 8.80 -32.68 6.35
C HIS A 114 7.73 -32.69 7.44
N PHE A 115 6.84 -33.68 7.34
CA PHE A 115 6.17 -34.27 8.49
C PHE A 115 7.24 -34.58 9.54
N SER A 116 7.51 -33.62 10.42
CA SER A 116 8.28 -33.86 11.63
C SER A 116 7.51 -34.92 12.41
N ALA A 117 8.19 -36.01 12.76
CA ALA A 117 7.67 -37.04 13.65
C ALA A 117 7.23 -36.49 15.04
N VAL A 118 7.40 -35.18 15.28
CA VAL A 118 7.05 -34.45 16.50
C VAL A 118 5.73 -33.67 16.37
N SER A 119 5.11 -33.63 15.19
CA SER A 119 3.71 -33.17 15.07
C SER A 119 2.78 -34.25 15.63
N GLN A 120 2.11 -33.98 16.76
CA GLN A 120 1.09 -34.89 17.33
C GLN A 120 -0.18 -35.00 16.46
N ARG A 121 -0.29 -34.27 15.35
CA ARG A 121 -1.44 -34.31 14.44
C ARG A 121 -1.05 -34.91 13.09
N ASN A 122 -1.78 -35.94 12.67
CA ASN A 122 -1.68 -36.58 11.35
C ASN A 122 -2.42 -35.78 10.24
N ALA A 123 -2.63 -34.48 10.43
CA ALA A 123 -3.35 -33.61 9.50
C ALA A 123 -2.64 -32.26 9.37
N GLY A 124 -2.56 -31.74 8.14
CA GLY A 124 -1.96 -30.44 7.81
C GLY A 124 -3.01 -29.40 7.40
N GLY A 125 -2.64 -28.12 7.54
CA GLY A 125 -3.45 -26.98 7.13
C GLY A 125 -3.47 -26.79 5.62
N PHE A 126 -4.62 -26.40 5.09
CA PHE A 126 -4.82 -26.03 3.68
C PHE A 126 -6.05 -25.14 3.57
N ALA A 127 -7.24 -25.75 3.53
CA ALA A 127 -8.51 -25.04 3.54
C ALA A 127 -8.67 -24.18 4.81
N LEU A 128 -8.24 -24.74 5.94
CA LEU A 128 -8.07 -24.04 7.21
C LEU A 128 -6.58 -24.00 7.57
N TYR A 129 -6.17 -22.92 8.24
CA TYR A 129 -4.82 -22.72 8.77
C TYR A 129 -3.67 -22.93 7.75
N GLY A 130 -3.95 -22.76 6.45
CA GLY A 130 -2.97 -22.88 5.37
C GLY A 130 -3.21 -21.86 4.25
N GLY A 131 -2.48 -22.02 3.14
CA GLY A 131 -2.46 -21.07 2.02
C GLY A 131 -3.84 -20.60 1.53
N PRO A 132 -4.77 -21.49 1.15
CA PRO A 132 -6.11 -21.10 0.73
C PRO A 132 -6.88 -20.23 1.72
N HIS A 133 -6.69 -20.46 3.04
CA HIS A 133 -7.33 -19.66 4.08
C HIS A 133 -6.86 -18.20 4.00
N VAL A 134 -5.54 -17.96 4.04
CA VAL A 134 -5.00 -16.59 4.03
C VAL A 134 -5.18 -15.89 2.68
N LEU A 135 -5.10 -16.61 1.56
CA LEU A 135 -5.32 -16.05 0.22
C LEU A 135 -6.75 -15.52 0.06
N THR A 136 -7.73 -16.17 0.70
CA THR A 136 -9.13 -15.71 0.71
C THR A 136 -9.30 -14.55 1.69
N LEU A 137 -8.79 -14.68 2.92
CA LEU A 137 -8.92 -13.65 3.96
C LEU A 137 -8.33 -12.29 3.53
N VAL A 138 -7.15 -12.29 2.93
CA VAL A 138 -6.48 -11.05 2.50
C VAL A 138 -7.26 -10.31 1.41
N THR A 139 -8.08 -11.01 0.62
CA THR A 139 -8.85 -10.41 -0.48
C THR A 139 -10.28 -10.04 -0.08
N GLU A 140 -10.96 -10.87 0.72
CA GLU A 140 -12.38 -10.65 1.08
C GLU A 140 -12.62 -9.36 1.89
N VAL A 141 -11.62 -8.98 2.69
CA VAL A 141 -11.68 -7.84 3.61
C VAL A 141 -11.78 -6.51 2.87
N ALA A 142 -11.22 -6.43 1.65
CA ALA A 142 -11.10 -5.19 0.87
C ALA A 142 -12.47 -4.52 0.63
N THR A 143 -13.50 -5.29 0.32
CA THR A 143 -14.83 -4.73 0.03
C THR A 143 -15.54 -4.20 1.28
N ARG A 144 -15.29 -4.79 2.46
CA ARG A 144 -15.84 -4.31 3.74
C ARG A 144 -15.18 -2.99 4.13
N ALA A 145 -13.86 -2.93 3.99
CA ALA A 145 -13.07 -1.71 4.16
C ALA A 145 -13.55 -0.58 3.22
N LEU A 146 -13.77 -0.88 1.93
CA LEU A 146 -14.26 0.11 0.97
C LEU A 146 -15.65 0.65 1.29
N LYS A 147 -16.57 -0.19 1.79
CA LYS A 147 -17.91 0.27 2.21
C LYS A 147 -17.81 1.27 3.37
N ALA A 148 -16.98 0.99 4.37
CA ALA A 148 -16.77 1.87 5.51
C ALA A 148 -16.19 3.23 5.09
N VAL A 149 -15.11 3.25 4.30
CA VAL A 149 -14.49 4.51 3.88
C VAL A 149 -15.35 5.28 2.88
N ARG A 150 -16.18 4.61 2.06
CA ARG A 150 -17.15 5.29 1.18
C ARG A 150 -18.18 6.09 1.99
N PHE A 151 -18.67 5.55 3.11
CA PHE A 151 -19.54 6.29 4.02
C PHE A 151 -18.83 7.53 4.56
N GLN A 152 -17.59 7.41 5.02
CA GLN A 152 -16.83 8.57 5.52
C GLN A 152 -16.60 9.63 4.44
N LYS A 153 -16.34 9.21 3.20
CA LYS A 153 -16.18 10.11 2.05
C LYS A 153 -17.44 10.91 1.74
N PHE A 154 -18.56 10.23 1.51
CA PHE A 154 -19.75 10.86 0.94
C PHE A 154 -20.80 11.29 1.97
N ASN A 155 -20.94 10.55 3.06
CA ASN A 155 -22.01 10.79 4.03
C ASN A 155 -21.55 11.62 5.23
N ASN A 156 -20.24 11.78 5.42
CA ASN A 156 -19.70 12.50 6.57
C ASN A 156 -18.86 13.73 6.18
N HIS A 157 -17.70 13.53 5.55
CA HIS A 157 -16.67 14.58 5.52
C HIS A 157 -16.65 15.44 4.26
N ILE A 158 -16.88 14.87 3.07
CA ILE A 158 -16.87 15.58 1.77
C ILE A 158 -15.63 16.50 1.64
N ARG A 159 -14.46 16.03 2.10
CA ARG A 159 -13.22 16.81 2.09
C ARG A 159 -12.75 17.03 0.64
N CYS A 160 -12.37 18.27 0.32
CA CYS A 160 -11.79 18.60 -0.99
C CYS A 160 -10.44 17.89 -1.20
N ARG A 161 -10.07 17.64 -2.45
CA ARG A 161 -8.80 17.03 -2.84
C ARG A 161 -7.64 18.04 -2.83
N PRO A 162 -6.38 17.60 -2.77
CA PRO A 162 -5.24 18.50 -2.79
C PRO A 162 -5.22 19.45 -4.00
N GLU A 163 -5.58 18.95 -5.18
CA GLU A 163 -5.72 19.75 -6.41
C GLU A 163 -6.73 20.91 -6.27
N ALA A 164 -7.81 20.73 -5.51
CA ALA A 164 -8.81 21.77 -5.28
C ALA A 164 -8.34 22.80 -4.25
N LEU A 165 -7.60 22.38 -3.23
CA LEU A 165 -6.99 23.28 -2.26
C LEU A 165 -5.93 24.18 -2.93
N ALA A 166 -5.07 23.61 -3.77
CA ALA A 166 -4.06 24.37 -4.51
C ALA A 166 -4.68 25.45 -5.40
N ALA A 167 -5.80 25.16 -6.06
CA ALA A 167 -6.54 26.17 -6.83
C ALA A 167 -7.15 27.28 -5.97
N ARG A 168 -7.62 26.96 -4.75
CA ARG A 168 -8.06 27.99 -3.79
C ARG A 168 -6.89 28.89 -3.37
N MET A 169 -5.70 28.32 -3.19
CA MET A 169 -4.48 29.09 -2.91
C MET A 169 -4.06 29.97 -4.09
N GLU A 170 -4.16 29.45 -5.32
CA GLU A 170 -3.92 30.24 -6.55
C GLU A 170 -4.90 31.42 -6.67
N LYS A 171 -6.13 31.28 -6.15
CA LYS A 171 -7.16 32.33 -6.15
C LYS A 171 -7.33 33.03 -4.81
N ALA A 172 -6.35 32.92 -3.89
CA ALA A 172 -6.51 33.37 -2.51
C ALA A 172 -6.97 34.84 -2.41
N GLU A 173 -6.29 35.76 -3.09
CA GLU A 173 -6.61 37.19 -3.09
C GLU A 173 -8.04 37.46 -3.59
N VAL A 174 -8.43 36.86 -4.72
CA VAL A 174 -9.77 37.00 -5.29
C VAL A 174 -10.83 36.46 -4.32
N LEU A 175 -10.56 35.32 -3.68
CA LEU A 175 -11.47 34.71 -2.72
C LEU A 175 -11.63 35.57 -1.46
N THR A 176 -10.56 36.18 -0.95
CA THR A 176 -10.64 37.12 0.19
C THR A 176 -11.52 38.32 -0.15
N GLN A 177 -11.39 38.87 -1.37
CA GLN A 177 -12.21 39.99 -1.83
C GLN A 177 -13.68 39.61 -2.00
N CYS A 178 -13.97 38.43 -2.58
CA CYS A 178 -15.34 37.96 -2.80
C CYS A 178 -16.03 37.45 -1.53
N TYR A 179 -15.27 36.89 -0.58
CA TYR A 179 -15.78 36.28 0.64
C TYR A 179 -15.04 36.76 1.89
N PRO A 180 -15.19 38.05 2.28
CA PRO A 180 -14.47 38.60 3.44
C PRO A 180 -14.73 37.86 4.77
N SER A 181 -15.86 37.14 4.88
CA SER A 181 -16.21 36.33 6.04
C SER A 181 -15.31 35.13 6.29
N ILE A 182 -14.55 34.68 5.27
CA ILE A 182 -13.57 33.58 5.39
C ILE A 182 -12.22 34.13 5.89
N CYS A 183 -12.12 35.46 6.07
CA CYS A 183 -10.89 36.18 6.40
C CYS A 183 -9.77 35.92 5.38
N ASP A 184 -8.55 36.35 5.71
CA ASP A 184 -7.31 36.14 4.96
C ASP A 184 -6.74 34.72 5.12
N CYS A 185 -7.54 33.70 5.45
CA CYS A 185 -7.00 32.41 5.89
C CYS A 185 -6.17 31.69 4.81
N LEU A 186 -6.59 31.80 3.54
CA LEU A 186 -5.87 31.23 2.40
C LEU A 186 -4.59 31.99 2.12
N GLU A 187 -4.61 33.32 2.24
CA GLU A 187 -3.40 34.15 2.10
C GLU A 187 -2.40 33.86 3.21
N ARG A 188 -2.86 33.75 4.47
CA ARG A 188 -2.01 33.32 5.59
C ARG A 188 -1.42 31.93 5.36
N MET A 189 -2.19 31.00 4.78
CA MET A 189 -1.67 29.69 4.39
C MET A 189 -0.60 29.81 3.30
N CYS A 190 -0.84 30.58 2.24
CA CYS A 190 0.14 30.86 1.19
C CYS A 190 1.43 31.45 1.77
N ASN A 191 1.32 32.42 2.68
CA ASN A 191 2.46 33.06 3.35
C ASN A 191 3.23 32.07 4.24
N GLY A 192 2.52 31.18 4.94
CA GLY A 192 3.13 30.16 5.80
C GLY A 192 3.94 29.11 5.03
N ILE A 193 3.67 28.92 3.73
CA ILE A 193 4.41 28.01 2.85
C ILE A 193 4.93 28.71 1.59
N GLU A 194 5.31 29.99 1.71
CA GLU A 194 5.81 30.82 0.60
C GLU A 194 6.93 30.15 -0.21
N PRO A 195 7.94 29.49 0.41
CA PRO A 195 8.99 28.82 -0.36
C PRO A 195 8.47 27.71 -1.26
N THR A 196 7.46 26.96 -0.80
CA THR A 196 6.81 25.90 -1.57
C THR A 196 6.00 26.48 -2.73
N ILE A 197 5.23 27.54 -2.49
CA ILE A 197 4.43 28.20 -3.53
C ILE A 197 5.34 28.78 -4.62
N LYS A 198 6.45 29.41 -4.22
CA LYS A 198 7.45 29.93 -5.15
C LYS A 198 8.09 28.83 -5.99
N ALA A 199 8.43 27.68 -5.38
CA ALA A 199 8.97 26.53 -6.09
C ALA A 199 7.97 25.97 -7.12
N ILE A 200 6.70 25.83 -6.75
CA ILE A 200 5.63 25.36 -7.67
C ILE A 200 5.45 26.33 -8.83
N ARG A 201 5.36 27.64 -8.56
CA ARG A 201 5.24 28.67 -9.60
C ARG A 201 6.43 28.64 -10.57
N GLY A 202 7.65 28.49 -10.05
CA GLY A 202 8.86 28.36 -10.88
C GLY A 202 8.84 27.10 -11.76
N PHE A 203 8.43 25.97 -11.18
CA PHE A 203 8.27 24.71 -11.91
C PHE A 203 7.21 24.82 -13.01
N ASN A 204 6.00 25.31 -12.69
CA ASN A 204 4.91 25.49 -13.66
C ASN A 204 5.28 26.49 -14.76
N SER A 205 5.97 27.58 -14.40
CA SER A 205 6.45 28.56 -15.40
C SER A 205 7.43 27.95 -16.38
N THR A 206 8.26 27.00 -15.93
CA THR A 206 9.25 26.32 -16.78
C THR A 206 8.58 25.23 -17.63
N ALA A 207 7.66 24.47 -17.04
CA ALA A 207 7.01 23.33 -17.68
C ALA A 207 5.95 23.74 -18.71
N VAL A 208 5.11 24.75 -18.39
CA VAL A 208 3.94 25.13 -19.20
C VAL A 208 3.87 26.63 -19.51
N GLY A 209 4.91 27.41 -19.20
CA GLY A 209 4.98 28.84 -19.50
C GLY A 209 4.07 29.72 -18.64
N GLN A 210 3.44 29.17 -17.60
CA GLN A 210 2.54 29.89 -16.70
C GLN A 210 2.96 29.75 -15.24
N SER A 211 3.14 30.88 -14.55
CA SER A 211 3.54 30.93 -13.14
C SER A 211 2.34 30.74 -12.21
N THR A 212 1.76 29.53 -12.18
CA THR A 212 0.58 29.19 -11.36
C THR A 212 0.98 28.50 -10.05
N ALA A 213 0.19 28.63 -8.98
CA ALA A 213 0.33 27.84 -7.75
C ALA A 213 -0.49 26.54 -7.77
N LEU A 214 -0.93 26.08 -8.95
CA LEU A 214 -1.64 24.81 -9.10
C LEU A 214 -0.70 23.64 -8.80
N LEU A 215 -1.21 22.61 -8.13
CA LEU A 215 -0.45 21.41 -7.80
C LEU A 215 -0.18 20.60 -9.07
N PRO A 216 1.09 20.33 -9.45
CA PRO A 216 1.40 19.44 -10.56
C PRO A 216 0.92 18.02 -10.25
N MET A 217 -0.02 17.53 -11.06
CA MET A 217 -0.66 16.23 -10.84
C MET A 217 0.08 15.13 -11.59
N ALA A 218 0.19 13.96 -10.97
CA ALA A 218 0.78 12.78 -11.61
C ALA A 218 -0.08 12.21 -12.75
N PHE A 219 -1.39 12.46 -12.68
CA PHE A 219 -2.40 11.89 -13.56
C PHE A 219 -3.14 13.01 -14.27
N GLU A 220 -3.44 12.82 -15.55
CA GLU A 220 -4.11 13.80 -16.40
C GLU A 220 -5.54 14.11 -15.89
N GLU A 221 -6.23 13.09 -15.37
CA GLU A 221 -7.55 13.24 -14.77
C GLU A 221 -7.52 13.71 -13.30
N GLY A 222 -6.33 13.88 -12.72
CA GLY A 222 -6.17 14.24 -11.32
C GLY A 222 -6.67 13.16 -10.37
N SER A 223 -7.50 13.55 -9.40
CA SER A 223 -8.03 12.61 -8.43
C SER A 223 -9.26 11.83 -8.91
N PRO A 224 -9.50 10.62 -8.36
CA PRO A 224 -10.76 9.91 -8.59
C PRO A 224 -11.97 10.72 -8.13
N MET A 225 -13.10 10.54 -8.82
CA MET A 225 -14.40 11.21 -8.62
C MET A 225 -15.11 10.79 -7.32
N HIS A 226 -14.45 11.04 -6.19
CA HIS A 226 -14.98 10.92 -4.84
C HIS A 226 -14.14 11.77 -3.88
N PRO A 227 -14.72 12.24 -2.74
CA PRO A 227 -14.04 13.07 -1.76
C PRO A 227 -12.71 12.49 -1.27
N ALA A 228 -11.85 13.36 -0.73
CA ALA A 228 -10.51 12.98 -0.28
C ALA A 228 -10.54 12.07 0.95
N TYR A 229 -11.26 12.44 2.01
CA TYR A 229 -11.15 11.77 3.30
C TYR A 229 -12.30 10.77 3.56
N GLY A 230 -12.03 9.53 3.97
CA GLY A 230 -10.72 8.84 4.11
C GLY A 230 -10.20 8.28 2.79
N ALA A 231 -9.01 7.67 2.71
CA ALA A 231 -8.42 7.10 1.50
C ALA A 231 -8.78 5.62 1.28
N GLY A 232 -9.25 5.29 0.06
CA GLY A 232 -9.65 3.92 -0.31
C GLY A 232 -8.48 2.94 -0.22
N HIS A 233 -7.38 3.23 -0.91
CA HIS A 233 -6.14 2.47 -0.87
C HIS A 233 -5.63 2.25 0.56
N ALA A 234 -5.56 3.30 1.39
CA ALA A 234 -5.08 3.18 2.77
C ALA A 234 -5.99 2.32 3.65
N THR A 235 -7.32 2.39 3.46
CA THR A 235 -8.26 1.54 4.22
C THR A 235 -8.11 0.07 3.86
N VAL A 236 -7.97 -0.24 2.56
CA VAL A 236 -7.70 -1.60 2.10
C VAL A 236 -6.33 -2.07 2.57
N ALA A 237 -5.32 -1.21 2.52
CA ALA A 237 -3.97 -1.49 3.03
C ALA A 237 -3.99 -1.92 4.50
N GLY A 238 -4.64 -1.12 5.35
CA GLY A 238 -4.75 -1.41 6.77
C GLY A 238 -5.47 -2.73 7.02
N ALA A 239 -6.54 -3.00 6.27
CA ALA A 239 -7.31 -4.22 6.43
C ALA A 239 -6.54 -5.47 5.97
N CYS A 240 -5.96 -5.45 4.76
CA CYS A 240 -5.23 -6.57 4.19
C CYS A 240 -3.96 -6.91 4.98
N VAL A 241 -3.17 -5.90 5.36
CA VAL A 241 -1.95 -6.12 6.17
C VAL A 241 -2.30 -6.63 7.56
N THR A 242 -3.42 -6.20 8.16
CA THR A 242 -3.89 -6.76 9.43
C THR A 242 -4.24 -8.24 9.31
N MET A 243 -4.86 -8.68 8.21
CA MET A 243 -5.09 -10.11 7.94
C MET A 243 -3.78 -10.90 7.84
N LEU A 244 -2.77 -10.35 7.15
CA LEU A 244 -1.46 -11.00 7.05
C LEU A 244 -0.74 -11.06 8.40
N LYS A 245 -0.76 -9.98 9.18
CA LYS A 245 -0.20 -9.94 10.55
C LYS A 245 -0.90 -10.90 11.51
N ALA A 246 -2.17 -11.20 11.30
CA ALA A 246 -2.89 -12.20 12.10
C ALA A 246 -2.54 -13.64 11.72
N PHE A 247 -2.06 -13.86 10.49
CA PHE A 247 -1.84 -15.21 9.96
C PHE A 247 -0.39 -15.67 10.06
N PHE A 248 0.56 -14.75 9.86
CA PHE A 248 2.00 -15.03 9.88
C PHE A 248 2.66 -14.60 11.21
N ASP A 249 3.81 -15.19 11.52
CA ASP A 249 4.64 -14.77 12.66
C ASP A 249 5.27 -13.41 12.34
N THR A 250 4.71 -12.36 12.93
CA THR A 250 5.13 -10.97 12.69
C THR A 250 6.55 -10.67 13.18
N GLY A 251 7.09 -11.51 14.07
CA GLY A 251 8.46 -11.41 14.58
C GLY A 251 9.51 -12.06 13.67
N ALA A 252 9.10 -12.70 12.57
CA ALA A 252 10.02 -13.30 11.61
C ALA A 252 10.93 -12.24 10.98
N ILE A 253 12.19 -12.60 10.74
CA ILE A 253 13.23 -11.72 10.21
C ILE A 253 13.52 -12.09 8.77
N PHE A 254 13.55 -11.07 7.89
CA PHE A 254 14.02 -11.25 6.52
C PHE A 254 15.55 -11.39 6.48
N GLY A 255 16.02 -12.52 5.93
CA GLY A 255 17.45 -12.79 5.82
C GLY A 255 17.76 -14.16 5.23
N GLU A 256 19.03 -14.55 5.35
CA GLU A 256 19.51 -15.88 4.95
C GLU A 256 19.72 -16.76 6.18
N ALA A 257 19.15 -17.97 6.16
CA ALA A 257 19.40 -19.01 7.14
C ALA A 257 19.47 -20.36 6.42
N GLY A 258 20.49 -21.17 6.74
CA GLY A 258 20.66 -22.49 6.12
C GLY A 258 20.87 -22.49 4.60
N GLY A 259 21.29 -21.35 4.02
CA GLY A 259 21.43 -21.18 2.56
C GLY A 259 20.14 -20.77 1.84
N GLU A 260 19.05 -20.49 2.56
CA GLU A 260 17.77 -20.05 1.99
C GLU A 260 17.46 -18.59 2.39
N ILE A 261 17.13 -17.76 1.40
CA ILE A 261 16.68 -16.37 1.60
C ILE A 261 15.17 -16.36 1.83
N GLY A 262 14.73 -15.79 2.94
CA GLY A 262 13.31 -15.72 3.27
C GLY A 262 13.04 -15.03 4.61
N PHE A 263 11.81 -15.19 5.09
CA PHE A 263 11.44 -14.80 6.46
C PHE A 263 11.61 -16.01 7.38
N HIS A 264 12.52 -15.88 8.35
CA HIS A 264 12.90 -16.95 9.27
C HIS A 264 12.54 -16.58 10.71
N LYS A 265 12.35 -17.55 11.59
CA LYS A 265 12.04 -17.23 13.00
C LYS A 265 13.23 -16.52 13.64
N SER A 266 12.95 -15.55 14.50
CA SER A 266 13.98 -14.78 15.21
C SER A 266 14.89 -15.63 16.13
N SER A 267 14.46 -16.85 16.49
CA SER A 267 15.26 -17.82 17.23
C SER A 267 16.34 -18.52 16.39
N GLU A 268 16.26 -18.41 15.07
CA GLU A 268 17.20 -19.03 14.14
C GLU A 268 18.44 -18.13 13.92
N ASN A 269 19.56 -18.73 13.48
CA ASN A 269 20.77 -17.97 13.17
C ASN A 269 20.65 -17.30 11.79
N VAL A 270 19.91 -16.20 11.74
CA VAL A 270 19.60 -15.47 10.51
C VAL A 270 20.66 -14.40 10.23
N THR A 271 21.20 -14.37 9.00
CA THR A 271 21.96 -13.21 8.50
C THR A 271 20.98 -12.20 7.90
N PRO A 272 20.78 -11.01 8.51
CA PRO A 272 19.80 -10.05 8.01
C PRO A 272 20.16 -9.53 6.61
N LEU A 273 19.17 -9.45 5.74
CA LEU A 273 19.32 -8.96 4.38
C LEU A 273 18.38 -7.77 4.13
N GLN A 274 18.68 -7.02 3.07
CA GLN A 274 17.80 -6.02 2.48
C GLN A 274 17.81 -6.15 0.96
N VAL A 275 16.72 -5.71 0.32
CA VAL A 275 16.58 -5.66 -1.13
C VAL A 275 16.24 -4.25 -1.56
N GLU A 276 16.94 -3.72 -2.55
CA GLU A 276 16.69 -2.40 -3.11
C GLU A 276 16.86 -2.39 -4.63
N ALA A 277 16.12 -1.50 -5.30
CA ALA A 277 16.26 -1.27 -6.72
C ALA A 277 17.51 -0.42 -7.00
N MET A 278 18.34 -0.89 -7.92
CA MET A 278 19.59 -0.23 -8.35
C MET A 278 19.50 0.14 -9.83
N ASP A 279 20.54 0.83 -10.33
CA ASP A 279 20.72 1.08 -11.76
C ASP A 279 19.47 1.68 -12.43
N SER A 280 18.91 2.73 -11.82
CA SER A 280 17.68 3.37 -12.30
C SER A 280 16.44 2.47 -12.35
N GLY A 281 16.42 1.38 -11.58
CA GLY A 281 15.34 0.41 -11.48
C GLY A 281 15.53 -0.84 -12.35
N GLU A 282 16.68 -1.02 -13.00
CA GLU A 282 16.92 -2.16 -13.90
C GLU A 282 17.17 -3.47 -13.14
N THR A 283 17.84 -3.39 -11.98
CA THR A 283 18.29 -4.53 -11.20
C THR A 283 17.83 -4.42 -9.74
N LEU A 284 17.76 -5.56 -9.05
CA LEU A 284 17.63 -5.62 -7.59
C LEU A 284 18.98 -6.02 -6.99
N ARG A 285 19.41 -5.30 -5.95
CA ARG A 285 20.56 -5.69 -5.12
C ARG A 285 20.05 -6.30 -3.84
N ILE A 286 20.49 -7.53 -3.57
CA ILE A 286 20.37 -8.16 -2.25
C ILE A 286 21.68 -7.91 -1.51
N ALA A 287 21.61 -7.27 -0.35
CA ALA A 287 22.78 -6.94 0.44
C ALA A 287 22.57 -7.33 1.90
N LYS A 288 23.66 -7.63 2.59
CA LYS A 288 23.64 -7.77 4.04
C LYS A 288 23.21 -6.44 4.66
N LEU A 289 22.26 -6.51 5.58
CA LEU A 289 21.78 -5.36 6.33
C LEU A 289 22.65 -5.17 7.57
N GLU A 290 23.33 -4.04 7.67
CA GLU A 290 24.04 -3.61 8.87
C GLU A 290 23.06 -2.83 9.76
N GLY A 291 22.76 -3.37 10.95
CA GLY A 291 21.87 -2.72 11.93
C GLY A 291 20.65 -3.56 12.29
N CYS A 292 19.53 -2.89 12.55
CA CYS A 292 18.29 -3.56 12.97
C CYS A 292 17.72 -4.41 11.82
N PRO A 293 17.45 -5.70 12.05
CA PRO A 293 16.90 -6.57 11.02
C PRO A 293 15.48 -6.16 10.61
N LEU A 294 15.10 -6.44 9.36
CA LEU A 294 13.74 -6.21 8.88
C LEU A 294 12.81 -7.31 9.39
N SER A 295 11.82 -6.95 10.22
CA SER A 295 10.78 -7.87 10.65
C SER A 295 9.65 -7.95 9.64
N LEU A 296 8.91 -9.07 9.65
CA LEU A 296 7.72 -9.24 8.82
C LEU A 296 6.67 -8.18 9.12
N GLU A 297 6.46 -7.85 10.40
CA GLU A 297 5.59 -6.73 10.78
C GLU A 297 6.01 -5.42 10.12
N GLY A 298 7.31 -5.10 10.20
CA GLY A 298 7.87 -3.87 9.68
C GLY A 298 7.70 -3.74 8.17
N GLU A 299 8.00 -4.80 7.42
CA GLU A 299 7.86 -4.80 5.96
C GLU A 299 6.40 -4.78 5.49
N LEU A 300 5.48 -5.45 6.20
CA LEU A 300 4.05 -5.36 5.90
C LEU A 300 3.49 -3.96 6.21
N ASN A 301 3.87 -3.37 7.35
CA ASN A 301 3.49 -2.00 7.69
C ASN A 301 4.07 -0.99 6.68
N LYS A 302 5.32 -1.20 6.24
CA LYS A 302 5.98 -0.41 5.19
C LYS A 302 5.25 -0.54 3.85
N LEU A 303 4.83 -1.75 3.47
CA LEU A 303 4.04 -1.97 2.25
C LEU A 303 2.72 -1.19 2.31
N ALA A 304 2.00 -1.23 3.43
CA ALA A 304 0.78 -0.45 3.59
C ALA A 304 1.03 1.06 3.44
N ALA A 305 2.11 1.56 4.05
CA ALA A 305 2.53 2.95 3.92
C ALA A 305 2.91 3.31 2.48
N ASN A 306 3.70 2.48 1.79
CA ASN A 306 4.11 2.71 0.40
C ASN A 306 2.90 2.90 -0.52
N ILE A 307 1.90 2.03 -0.43
CA ILE A 307 0.70 2.12 -1.27
C ILE A 307 -0.13 3.36 -0.92
N ALA A 308 -0.33 3.64 0.36
CA ALA A 308 -1.11 4.82 0.76
C ALA A 308 -0.40 6.14 0.42
N ILE A 309 0.90 6.26 0.73
CA ILE A 309 1.69 7.46 0.49
C ILE A 309 2.01 7.63 -1.00
N GLY A 310 2.06 6.55 -1.79
CA GLY A 310 2.13 6.63 -3.25
C GLY A 310 0.99 7.48 -3.83
N ARG A 311 -0.21 7.45 -3.22
CA ARG A 311 -1.33 8.33 -3.60
C ARG A 311 -1.11 9.79 -3.20
N ASN A 312 -0.37 10.05 -2.12
CA ASN A 312 0.04 11.42 -1.74
C ASN A 312 1.07 11.96 -2.73
N MET A 313 2.05 11.14 -3.10
CA MET A 313 3.06 11.45 -4.12
C MET A 313 2.43 11.69 -5.50
N ALA A 314 1.29 11.06 -5.77
CA ALA A 314 0.50 11.32 -6.96
C ALA A 314 -0.31 12.63 -6.92
N GLY A 315 -0.36 13.31 -5.77
CA GLY A 315 -1.08 14.57 -5.56
C GLY A 315 -2.55 14.41 -5.19
N VAL A 316 -3.05 13.19 -4.91
CA VAL A 316 -4.50 12.96 -4.76
C VAL A 316 -4.97 12.84 -3.30
N HIS A 317 -4.07 12.67 -2.33
CA HIS A 317 -4.41 12.50 -0.91
C HIS A 317 -3.49 13.30 0.01
N TYR A 318 -4.00 13.59 1.22
CA TYR A 318 -3.22 14.17 2.32
C TYR A 318 -2.68 13.07 3.24
N PHE A 319 -1.70 13.42 4.08
CA PHE A 319 -1.19 12.50 5.10
C PHE A 319 -2.28 12.01 6.07
N SER A 320 -3.18 12.89 6.52
CA SER A 320 -4.28 12.49 7.40
C SER A 320 -5.28 11.53 6.74
N ASP A 321 -5.42 11.59 5.41
CA ASP A 321 -6.26 10.61 4.70
C ASP A 321 -5.65 9.20 4.80
N TYR A 322 -4.31 9.07 4.78
CA TYR A 322 -3.61 7.80 5.03
C TYR A 322 -3.74 7.37 6.49
N TYR A 323 -3.33 8.25 7.41
CA TYR A 323 -3.14 7.92 8.83
C TYR A 323 -4.43 7.37 9.48
N ASP A 324 -5.57 8.02 9.26
CA ASP A 324 -6.84 7.57 9.86
C ASP A 324 -7.44 6.37 9.14
N SER A 325 -7.28 6.31 7.81
CA SER A 325 -7.88 5.25 6.99
C SER A 325 -7.19 3.91 7.21
N LEU A 326 -5.87 3.92 7.43
CA LEU A 326 -5.12 2.71 7.79
C LEU A 326 -5.70 2.07 9.06
N ARG A 327 -5.96 2.88 10.09
CA ARG A 327 -6.55 2.44 11.37
C ARG A 327 -8.00 1.97 11.20
N MET A 328 -8.78 2.64 10.36
CA MET A 328 -10.13 2.20 10.01
C MET A 328 -10.09 0.81 9.36
N GLY A 329 -9.17 0.58 8.42
CA GLY A 329 -8.96 -0.73 7.80
C GLY A 329 -8.62 -1.82 8.81
N GLU A 330 -7.71 -1.51 9.75
CA GLU A 330 -7.35 -2.42 10.84
C GLU A 330 -8.57 -2.81 11.68
N GLN A 331 -9.41 -1.86 12.11
CA GLN A 331 -10.59 -2.17 12.91
C GLN A 331 -11.60 -3.06 12.17
N ILE A 332 -11.78 -2.85 10.85
CA ILE A 332 -12.62 -3.72 10.03
C ILE A 332 -12.07 -5.15 9.97
N ALA A 333 -10.75 -5.30 9.80
CA ALA A 333 -10.12 -6.62 9.76
C ALA A 333 -10.22 -7.34 11.11
N LEU A 334 -9.96 -6.63 12.22
CA LEU A 334 -10.09 -7.17 13.57
C LEU A 334 -11.52 -7.66 13.85
N GLY A 335 -12.54 -6.87 13.49
CA GLY A 335 -13.94 -7.27 13.66
C GLY A 335 -14.30 -8.55 12.88
N ILE A 336 -13.83 -8.66 11.63
CA ILE A 336 -14.03 -9.88 10.83
C ILE A 336 -13.35 -11.09 11.48
N LEU A 337 -12.11 -10.94 11.96
CA LEU A 337 -11.39 -12.02 12.65
C LEU A 337 -12.09 -12.43 13.95
N GLU A 338 -12.62 -11.48 14.72
CA GLU A 338 -13.40 -11.72 15.94
C GLU A 338 -14.69 -12.50 15.64
N GLU A 339 -15.43 -12.13 14.59
CA GLU A 339 -16.63 -12.84 14.15
C GLU A 339 -16.31 -14.24 13.64
N GLN A 340 -15.29 -14.39 12.79
CA GLN A 340 -14.92 -15.70 12.23
C GLN A 340 -14.35 -16.65 13.28
N ALA A 341 -13.72 -16.15 14.34
CA ALA A 341 -13.23 -17.01 15.43
C ALA A 341 -14.35 -17.84 16.08
N LEU A 342 -15.59 -17.35 16.07
CA LEU A 342 -16.77 -18.07 16.58
C LEU A 342 -17.12 -19.32 15.74
N CYS A 343 -16.68 -19.36 14.48
CA CYS A 343 -16.93 -20.47 13.56
C CYS A 343 -16.02 -21.69 13.80
N TYR A 344 -15.08 -21.60 14.74
CA TYR A 344 -14.11 -22.66 15.06
C TYR A 344 -14.23 -23.16 16.51
N PRO A 345 -15.42 -23.62 16.97
CA PRO A 345 -15.65 -23.93 18.39
C PRO A 345 -14.86 -25.12 18.92
N GLN A 346 -14.32 -25.98 18.04
CA GLN A 346 -13.51 -27.14 18.43
C GLN A 346 -12.00 -26.91 18.35
N ASP A 347 -11.54 -25.78 17.79
CA ASP A 347 -10.12 -25.50 17.60
C ASP A 347 -9.65 -24.41 18.58
N PRO A 348 -8.88 -24.79 19.63
CA PRO A 348 -8.40 -23.82 20.60
C PRO A 348 -7.22 -23.02 20.02
N PHE A 349 -7.43 -21.73 19.78
CA PHE A 349 -6.38 -20.80 19.34
C PHE A 349 -6.54 -19.41 19.94
N VAL A 350 -5.41 -18.70 20.05
CA VAL A 350 -5.40 -17.25 20.27
C VAL A 350 -4.33 -16.67 19.36
N VAL A 351 -4.73 -15.97 18.31
CA VAL A 351 -3.80 -15.23 17.44
C VAL A 351 -3.47 -13.89 18.08
N SER A 352 -2.21 -13.47 17.96
CA SER A 352 -1.75 -12.17 18.45
C SER A 352 -1.49 -11.25 17.26
N VAL A 353 -2.28 -10.18 17.14
CA VAL A 353 -2.21 -9.24 16.02
C VAL A 353 -1.60 -7.93 16.52
N PRO A 354 -0.34 -7.61 16.15
CA PRO A 354 0.24 -6.30 16.40
C PRO A 354 -0.53 -5.22 15.65
N THR A 355 -0.94 -4.18 16.37
CA THR A 355 -1.68 -3.04 15.81
C THR A 355 -0.72 -1.97 15.30
N PHE A 356 -1.18 -1.11 14.39
CA PHE A 356 -0.41 0.03 13.89
C PHE A 356 -0.04 1.05 14.98
N ASP A 357 -0.71 1.02 16.14
CA ASP A 357 -0.45 1.89 17.29
C ASP A 357 0.43 1.23 18.37
N GLY A 358 1.07 0.09 18.05
CA GLY A 358 2.04 -0.59 18.93
C GLY A 358 1.42 -1.47 20.02
N GLY A 359 0.09 -1.55 20.11
CA GLY A 359 -0.61 -2.52 20.95
C GLY A 359 -0.71 -3.90 20.29
N ILE A 360 -1.12 -4.92 21.06
CA ILE A 360 -1.41 -6.27 20.55
C ILE A 360 -2.87 -6.60 20.82
N ARG A 361 -3.61 -7.01 19.78
CA ARG A 361 -4.96 -7.56 19.90
C ARG A 361 -4.91 -9.09 19.90
N ARG A 362 -5.63 -9.72 20.82
CA ARG A 362 -5.71 -11.17 20.94
C ARG A 362 -7.10 -11.63 20.53
N ILE A 363 -7.18 -12.52 19.56
CA ILE A 363 -8.45 -13.01 18.98
C ILE A 363 -8.49 -14.53 19.05
N GLY A 364 -9.63 -15.09 19.47
CA GLY A 364 -9.83 -16.52 19.66
C GLY A 364 -10.03 -16.89 21.13
N LYS A 365 -10.13 -18.20 21.39
CA LYS A 365 -10.36 -18.77 22.71
C LYS A 365 -9.54 -20.05 22.87
N ARG A 366 -9.02 -20.27 24.09
CA ARG A 366 -8.36 -21.51 24.49
C ARG A 366 -9.32 -22.54 25.07
#